data_AF-A0A6C0B0V1-F1
#
_entry.id   AF-A0A6C0B0V1-F1
#
_cell.length_a   1.000
_cell.length_b   1.000
_cell.length_c   1.000
_cell.angle_alpha   90.00
_cell.angle_beta   90.00
_cell.angle_gamma   90.00
#
_symmetry.space_group_name_H-M   'P 1'
#
loop_
_entity.id
_entity.type
_entity.pdbx_description
1 polymer ?
#
loop_
_entity_poly.entity_id
_entity_poly.type
_entity_poly.pdbx_seq_one_letter_code
_entity_poly.pdbx_strand_id
1 'polypeptide(L)'
;MNSVAIIINSCYKFHKITIDKIIFSAKQAKIPPSNIYIVVGESDIETDIVRKDDYNIIYCKYVNIDYNAAIYFSQSVNGKKELEKYTHFFYTHDTTFFLEYFWDRICECSKYCDMYIKLENVFSKSIGLFNVTWFIDNKTYLLGYYINYNKDLIMEYKHGNFTNKDLILSKFKNLPECLNEDCLFLFGENNEAHGMFFINDDKPVYKESFYSTEDRVASVYFDPGIIKYQKNWGQNNVLDLTL
;
A
#
# COMPACT_ATOMS: atom_id res chain seq x y z
N MET A 1 -16.65 10.50 -14.73
CA MET A 1 -15.28 10.23 -15.21
C MET A 1 -14.60 9.51 -14.06
N ASN A 2 -14.14 8.26 -14.25
CA ASN A 2 -13.42 7.55 -13.19
C ASN A 2 -12.03 8.16 -13.04
N SER A 3 -11.67 8.47 -11.80
CA SER A 3 -10.37 9.04 -11.44
C SER A 3 -9.73 8.16 -10.37
N VAL A 4 -8.43 7.89 -10.54
CA VAL A 4 -7.64 7.03 -9.63
C VAL A 4 -6.52 7.84 -8.99
N ALA A 5 -6.35 7.73 -7.67
CA ALA A 5 -5.14 8.18 -6.97
C ALA A 5 -4.15 7.03 -6.81
N ILE A 6 -2.86 7.31 -6.72
CA ILE A 6 -1.83 6.35 -6.31
C ILE A 6 -1.35 6.76 -4.92
N ILE A 7 -1.56 5.91 -3.92
CA ILE A 7 -1.07 6.12 -2.55
C ILE A 7 0.14 5.21 -2.33
N ILE A 8 1.30 5.81 -2.08
CA ILE A 8 2.58 5.14 -1.93
C ILE A 8 3.04 5.27 -0.48
N ASN A 9 3.17 4.14 0.23
CA ASN A 9 3.80 4.11 1.54
C ASN A 9 5.32 4.10 1.43
N SER A 10 5.98 5.01 2.12
CA SER A 10 7.43 5.09 2.24
C SER A 10 7.87 5.31 3.67
N CYS A 11 9.10 4.91 4.00
CA CYS A 11 9.70 5.12 5.32
C CYS A 11 10.79 6.18 5.25
N TYR A 12 10.87 7.02 6.28
CA TYR A 12 11.80 8.15 6.31
C TYR A 12 13.26 7.74 6.14
N LYS A 13 13.65 6.54 6.60
CA LYS A 13 15.03 6.05 6.43
C LYS A 13 15.43 5.84 4.97
N PHE A 14 14.49 5.46 4.10
CA PHE A 14 14.81 5.00 2.73
C PHE A 14 14.17 5.83 1.61
N HIS A 15 13.23 6.73 1.94
CA HIS A 15 12.49 7.53 0.95
C HIS A 15 13.39 8.27 -0.04
N LYS A 16 14.56 8.76 0.38
CA LYS A 16 15.53 9.45 -0.50
C LYS A 16 16.09 8.57 -1.62
N ILE A 17 16.04 7.25 -1.47
CA ILE A 17 16.52 6.28 -2.47
C ILE A 17 15.36 5.79 -3.34
N THR A 18 14.20 5.56 -2.72
CA THR A 18 13.06 4.90 -3.37
C THR A 18 12.19 5.87 -4.16
N ILE A 19 11.99 7.11 -3.68
CA ILE A 19 11.08 8.08 -4.29
C ILE A 19 11.49 8.41 -5.74
N ASP A 20 12.75 8.76 -6.00
CA ASP A 20 13.18 9.16 -7.34
C ASP A 20 12.95 8.04 -8.37
N LYS A 21 13.16 6.79 -7.95
CA LYS A 21 12.99 5.59 -8.77
C LYS A 21 11.51 5.27 -9.04
N ILE A 22 10.65 5.33 -8.03
CA ILE A 22 9.22 5.09 -8.24
C ILE A 22 8.60 6.20 -9.08
N ILE A 23 9.01 7.47 -8.88
CA ILE A 23 8.59 8.61 -9.70
C ILE A 23 9.07 8.48 -11.15
N PHE A 24 10.31 8.02 -11.37
CA PHE A 24 10.79 7.70 -12.71
C PHE A 24 9.88 6.68 -13.40
N SER A 25 9.56 5.56 -12.74
CA SER A 25 8.65 4.55 -13.32
C SER A 25 7.22 5.08 -13.52
N ALA A 26 6.73 5.94 -12.63
CA ALA A 26 5.42 6.56 -12.74
C ALA A 26 5.31 7.46 -13.97
N LYS A 27 6.38 8.19 -14.31
CA LYS A 27 6.47 8.97 -15.55
C LYS A 27 6.44 8.08 -16.78
N GLN A 28 7.15 6.95 -16.79
CA GLN A 28 7.12 5.99 -17.88
C GLN A 28 5.73 5.38 -18.08
N ALA A 29 5.05 5.06 -16.98
CA ALA A 29 3.67 4.62 -16.96
C ALA A 29 2.64 5.74 -17.23
N LYS A 30 3.08 6.99 -17.47
CA LYS A 30 2.23 8.17 -17.74
C LYS A 30 1.19 8.45 -16.63
N ILE A 31 1.53 8.14 -15.38
CA ILE A 31 0.69 8.48 -14.23
C ILE A 31 0.71 10.00 -14.06
N PRO A 32 -0.44 10.69 -13.99
CA PRO A 32 -0.48 12.12 -13.77
C PRO A 32 0.16 12.50 -12.42
N PRO A 33 1.10 13.46 -12.38
CA PRO A 33 1.74 13.91 -11.15
C PRO A 33 0.76 14.27 -10.03
N SER A 34 -0.35 14.90 -10.38
CA SER A 34 -1.42 15.28 -9.45
C SER A 34 -2.04 14.09 -8.71
N ASN A 35 -1.95 12.90 -9.29
CA ASN A 35 -2.59 11.69 -8.77
C ASN A 35 -1.64 10.87 -7.88
N ILE A 36 -0.38 11.26 -7.75
CA ILE A 36 0.62 10.52 -6.98
C ILE A 36 0.73 11.14 -5.59
N TYR A 37 0.52 10.34 -4.54
CA TYR A 37 0.64 10.74 -3.14
C TYR A 37 1.60 9.81 -2.42
N ILE A 38 2.76 10.34 -2.03
CA ILE A 38 3.76 9.63 -1.25
C ILE A 38 3.59 10.02 0.21
N VAL A 39 3.31 9.03 1.07
CA VAL A 39 3.21 9.24 2.52
C VAL A 39 4.44 8.63 3.17
N VAL A 40 5.28 9.50 3.73
CA VAL A 40 6.54 9.15 4.39
C VAL A 40 6.32 9.09 5.89
N GLY A 41 6.24 7.86 6.43
CA GLY A 41 6.21 7.61 7.86
C GLY A 41 7.59 7.69 8.52
N GLU A 42 7.62 7.67 9.84
CA GLU A 42 8.82 7.73 10.70
C GLU A 42 9.62 9.04 10.58
N SER A 43 8.97 10.10 10.10
CA SER A 43 9.58 11.42 10.06
C SER A 43 9.49 12.10 11.42
N ASP A 44 10.50 12.91 11.76
CA ASP A 44 10.45 13.76 12.96
C ASP A 44 9.53 14.97 12.77
N ILE A 45 9.18 15.27 11.52
CA ILE A 45 8.27 16.35 11.14
C ILE A 45 6.94 15.79 10.65
N GLU A 46 5.89 16.59 10.83
CA GLU A 46 4.58 16.34 10.25
C GLU A 46 4.26 17.51 9.33
N THR A 47 3.83 17.21 8.10
CA THR A 47 3.52 18.22 7.10
C THR A 47 2.11 18.01 6.57
N ASP A 48 1.52 19.10 6.09
CA ASP A 48 0.43 19.00 5.13
C ASP A 48 0.93 18.40 3.79
N ILE A 49 0.01 18.25 2.84
CA ILE A 49 0.32 17.84 1.46
C ILE A 49 1.21 18.89 0.82
N VAL A 50 2.47 18.54 0.56
CA VAL A 50 3.42 19.35 -0.20
C VAL A 50 3.36 18.94 -1.66
N ARG A 51 2.94 19.86 -2.53
CA ARG A 51 2.92 19.64 -3.98
C ARG A 51 4.31 19.83 -4.56
N LYS A 52 4.79 18.84 -5.30
CA LYS A 52 5.98 18.89 -6.15
C LYS A 52 5.52 18.85 -7.61
N ASP A 53 6.41 19.17 -8.53
CA ASP A 53 6.10 19.17 -9.97
C ASP A 53 5.65 17.78 -10.46
N ASP A 54 6.23 16.73 -9.86
CA ASP A 54 6.06 15.35 -10.32
C ASP A 54 5.20 14.47 -9.39
N TYR A 55 4.85 14.94 -8.19
CA TYR A 55 4.09 14.18 -7.19
C TYR A 55 3.66 15.05 -6.01
N ASN A 56 2.85 14.49 -5.12
CA ASN A 56 2.55 15.07 -3.81
C ASN A 56 3.22 14.24 -2.71
N ILE A 57 3.69 14.90 -1.65
CA ILE A 57 4.35 14.23 -0.53
C ILE A 57 3.84 14.73 0.81
N ILE A 58 3.73 13.81 1.77
CA ILE A 58 3.37 14.07 3.15
C ILE A 58 4.41 13.40 4.05
N TYR A 59 4.96 14.13 5.01
CA TYR A 59 5.76 13.58 6.10
C TYR A 59 4.92 13.44 7.35
N CYS A 60 5.07 12.33 8.05
CA CYS A 60 4.28 12.04 9.23
C CYS A 60 5.04 11.15 10.22
N LYS A 61 4.59 11.21 11.48
CA LYS A 61 5.29 10.59 12.62
C LYS A 61 4.93 9.13 12.87
N TYR A 62 3.97 8.55 12.13
CA TYR A 62 3.58 7.17 12.36
C TYR A 62 4.77 6.22 12.17
N VAL A 63 4.80 5.12 12.93
CA VAL A 63 5.76 4.04 12.73
C VAL A 63 5.40 3.30 11.45
N ASN A 64 6.33 3.14 10.51
CA ASN A 64 5.98 2.60 9.21
C ASN A 64 5.71 1.10 9.29
N ILE A 65 4.44 0.77 9.40
CA ILE A 65 3.86 -0.55 9.15
C ILE A 65 3.04 -0.48 7.87
N ASP A 66 2.86 -1.64 7.25
CA ASP A 66 2.72 -1.76 5.81
C ASP A 66 1.66 -0.89 5.17
N TYR A 67 0.53 -0.57 5.78
CA TYR A 67 -0.59 0.19 5.19
C TYR A 67 -0.85 1.54 5.86
N ASN A 68 0.01 1.97 6.79
CA ASN A 68 -0.20 3.22 7.54
C ASN A 68 -0.33 4.45 6.66
N ALA A 69 0.25 4.44 5.46
CA ALA A 69 0.04 5.50 4.49
C ALA A 69 -1.45 5.66 4.13
N ALA A 70 -2.14 4.58 3.77
CA ALA A 70 -3.56 4.63 3.44
C ALA A 70 -4.42 4.98 4.67
N ILE A 71 -4.06 4.48 5.85
CA ILE A 71 -4.73 4.84 7.11
C ILE A 71 -4.61 6.34 7.36
N TYR A 72 -3.39 6.84 7.41
CA TYR A 72 -3.09 8.23 7.70
C TYR A 72 -3.72 9.16 6.65
N PHE A 73 -3.58 8.82 5.37
CA PHE A 73 -4.11 9.60 4.27
C PHE A 73 -5.63 9.71 4.36
N SER A 74 -6.33 8.60 4.65
CA SER A 74 -7.79 8.60 4.77
C SER A 74 -8.34 9.22 6.07
N GLN A 75 -7.50 9.43 7.08
CA GLN A 75 -7.92 9.96 8.39
C GLN A 75 -7.53 11.42 8.63
N SER A 76 -6.42 11.89 8.05
CA SER A 76 -6.08 13.31 8.10
C SER A 76 -7.14 14.13 7.36
N VAL A 77 -7.52 15.29 7.89
CA VAL A 77 -8.57 16.14 7.29
C VAL A 77 -8.23 16.50 5.83
N ASN A 78 -6.96 16.81 5.56
CA ASN A 78 -6.51 17.20 4.22
C ASN A 78 -6.35 15.98 3.29
N GLY A 79 -5.82 14.86 3.78
CA GLY A 79 -5.72 13.64 2.99
C GLY A 79 -7.09 13.06 2.62
N LYS A 80 -8.05 13.06 3.54
CA LYS A 80 -9.42 12.61 3.26
C LYS A 80 -10.09 13.44 2.18
N LYS A 81 -10.05 14.78 2.32
CA LYS A 81 -10.60 15.70 1.30
C LYS A 81 -9.95 15.51 -0.07
N GLU A 82 -8.67 15.17 -0.09
CA GLU A 82 -7.94 14.90 -1.32
C GLU A 82 -8.36 13.56 -1.94
N LEU A 83 -8.48 12.52 -1.11
CA LEU A 83 -8.92 11.19 -1.54
C LEU A 83 -10.34 11.21 -2.11
N GLU A 84 -11.25 11.99 -1.51
CA GLU A 84 -12.65 12.16 -1.95
C GLU A 84 -12.81 12.81 -3.34
N LYS A 85 -11.75 13.36 -3.92
CA LYS A 85 -11.74 13.81 -5.33
C LYS A 85 -11.65 12.65 -6.32
N TYR A 86 -11.27 11.47 -5.84
CA TYR A 86 -11.06 10.28 -6.64
C TYR A 86 -12.21 9.30 -6.47
N THR A 87 -12.50 8.56 -7.54
CA THR A 87 -13.42 7.42 -7.45
C THR A 87 -12.73 6.19 -6.85
N HIS A 88 -11.43 6.06 -7.09
CA HIS A 88 -10.62 4.92 -6.66
C HIS A 88 -9.24 5.38 -6.21
N PHE A 89 -8.56 4.54 -5.45
CA PHE A 89 -7.12 4.67 -5.24
C PHE A 89 -6.43 3.32 -5.37
N PHE A 90 -5.24 3.32 -5.96
CA PHE A 90 -4.35 2.19 -5.94
C PHE A 90 -3.33 2.37 -4.82
N TYR A 91 -3.28 1.42 -3.91
CA TYR A 91 -2.37 1.43 -2.79
C TYR A 91 -1.14 0.56 -3.08
N THR A 92 0.06 1.08 -2.78
CA THR A 92 1.33 0.35 -2.93
C THR A 92 2.41 0.89 -1.99
N HIS A 93 3.59 0.26 -2.02
CA HIS A 93 4.78 0.77 -1.33
C HIS A 93 5.82 1.29 -2.32
N ASP A 94 6.74 2.08 -1.81
CA ASP A 94 7.85 2.73 -2.51
C ASP A 94 8.89 1.80 -3.16
N THR A 95 8.83 0.49 -2.90
CA THR A 95 9.65 -0.53 -3.58
C THR A 95 8.98 -1.12 -4.83
N THR A 96 7.99 -0.41 -5.38
CA THR A 96 7.23 -0.84 -6.56
C THR A 96 7.73 -0.09 -7.77
N PHE A 97 7.77 -0.74 -8.93
CA PHE A 97 8.06 -0.12 -10.21
C PHE A 97 6.85 -0.30 -11.12
N PHE A 98 6.38 0.79 -11.73
CA PHE A 98 5.24 0.77 -12.64
C PHE A 98 5.69 0.48 -14.07
N LEU A 99 5.06 -0.50 -14.73
CA LEU A 99 5.29 -0.77 -16.15
C LEU A 99 4.52 0.23 -17.02
N GLU A 100 4.94 0.41 -18.28
CA GLU A 100 4.41 1.47 -19.16
C GLU A 100 2.89 1.45 -19.34
N TYR A 101 2.27 0.27 -19.30
CA TYR A 101 0.83 0.07 -19.48
C TYR A 101 0.03 0.09 -18.16
N PHE A 102 0.69 0.29 -17.01
CA PHE A 102 0.06 0.23 -15.68
C PHE A 102 -1.12 1.19 -15.55
N TRP A 103 -0.91 2.44 -15.96
CA TRP A 103 -1.90 3.49 -15.73
C TRP A 103 -3.19 3.25 -16.51
N ASP A 104 -3.07 2.89 -17.78
CA ASP A 104 -4.20 2.55 -18.64
C ASP A 104 -4.96 1.36 -18.07
N ARG A 105 -4.23 0.33 -17.61
CA ARG A 105 -4.81 -0.87 -17.02
C ARG A 105 -5.58 -0.57 -15.73
N ILE A 106 -4.99 0.20 -14.80
CA ILE A 106 -5.68 0.58 -13.56
C ILE A 106 -6.91 1.46 -13.83
N CYS A 107 -6.83 2.38 -14.78
CA CYS A 107 -7.98 3.19 -15.18
C CYS A 107 -9.10 2.33 -15.78
N GLU A 108 -8.76 1.29 -16.55
CA GLU A 108 -9.73 0.30 -17.03
C GLU A 108 -10.34 -0.49 -15.87
N CYS A 109 -9.51 -1.04 -14.97
CA CYS A 109 -9.94 -1.83 -13.82
C CYS A 109 -10.88 -1.05 -12.89
N SER A 110 -10.70 0.27 -12.78
CA SER A 110 -11.57 1.14 -11.99
C SER A 110 -13.03 1.19 -12.49
N LYS A 111 -13.32 0.74 -13.71
CA LYS A 111 -14.68 0.73 -14.26
C LYS A 111 -15.56 -0.37 -13.72
N TYR A 112 -14.95 -1.41 -13.13
CA TYR A 112 -15.64 -2.59 -12.60
C TYR A 112 -15.20 -2.94 -11.17
N CYS A 113 -14.43 -2.08 -10.51
CA CYS A 113 -14.01 -2.24 -9.13
C CYS A 113 -15.08 -1.68 -8.18
N ASP A 114 -16.05 -2.51 -7.78
CA ASP A 114 -17.12 -2.05 -6.88
C ASP A 114 -16.64 -1.85 -5.43
N MET A 115 -15.66 -2.67 -4.99
CA MET A 115 -15.10 -2.58 -3.64
C MET A 115 -13.59 -2.48 -3.67
N TYR A 116 -12.93 -3.54 -4.12
CA TYR A 116 -11.49 -3.59 -4.29
C TYR A 116 -11.07 -4.73 -5.23
N ILE A 117 -9.87 -4.61 -5.78
CA ILE A 117 -9.15 -5.65 -6.52
C ILE A 117 -7.80 -5.86 -5.84
N LYS A 118 -7.56 -7.09 -5.38
CA LYS A 118 -6.30 -7.49 -4.73
C LYS A 118 -5.25 -7.87 -5.75
N LEU A 119 -3.98 -7.64 -5.41
CA LEU A 119 -2.86 -8.15 -6.21
C LEU A 119 -2.74 -9.68 -6.19
N GLU A 120 -2.93 -10.31 -5.02
CA GLU A 120 -2.79 -11.77 -4.84
C GLU A 120 -3.90 -12.36 -3.95
N ASN A 121 -4.12 -13.67 -4.09
CA ASN A 121 -5.07 -14.45 -3.27
C ASN A 121 -4.52 -14.87 -1.90
N VAL A 122 -3.20 -14.79 -1.71
CA VAL A 122 -2.58 -15.14 -0.42
C VAL A 122 -2.75 -14.02 0.61
N PHE A 123 -2.68 -14.40 1.89
CA PHE A 123 -2.40 -13.46 2.97
C PHE A 123 -1.02 -12.82 2.69
N SER A 124 -0.91 -11.52 2.97
CA SER A 124 0.24 -10.64 2.67
C SER A 124 0.29 -10.02 1.26
N LYS A 125 0.98 -8.88 1.20
CA LYS A 125 1.09 -7.88 0.13
C LYS A 125 -0.22 -7.15 -0.13
N SER A 126 -0.56 -6.23 0.76
CA SER A 126 -1.66 -5.29 0.55
C SER A 126 -1.30 -4.28 -0.51
N ILE A 127 -1.38 -4.72 -1.74
CA ILE A 127 -1.32 -3.91 -2.94
C ILE A 127 -2.63 -4.17 -3.65
N GLY A 128 -3.29 -3.10 -4.10
CA GLY A 128 -4.59 -3.26 -4.71
C GLY A 128 -5.24 -1.95 -5.09
N LEU A 129 -6.29 -2.08 -5.90
CA LEU A 129 -7.19 -1.01 -6.27
C LEU A 129 -8.38 -1.01 -5.32
N PHE A 130 -8.78 0.14 -4.83
CA PHE A 130 -9.89 0.29 -3.89
C PHE A 130 -10.86 1.35 -4.40
N ASN A 131 -12.15 1.07 -4.27
CA ASN A 131 -13.20 2.07 -4.43
C ASN A 131 -13.16 3.02 -3.22
N VAL A 132 -13.10 4.34 -3.47
CA VAL A 132 -12.94 5.35 -2.41
C VAL A 132 -14.14 5.38 -1.47
N THR A 133 -15.37 5.38 -2.03
CA THR A 133 -16.60 5.41 -1.22
C THR A 133 -16.68 4.18 -0.32
N TRP A 134 -16.52 2.99 -0.90
CA TRP A 134 -16.50 1.75 -0.13
C TRP A 134 -15.45 1.78 0.98
N PHE A 135 -14.22 2.22 0.66
CA PHE A 135 -13.14 2.27 1.63
C PHE A 135 -13.42 3.23 2.78
N ILE A 136 -13.93 4.43 2.48
CA ILE A 136 -14.26 5.43 3.49
C ILE A 136 -15.38 4.91 4.42
N ASP A 137 -16.42 4.32 3.85
CA ASP A 137 -17.59 3.87 4.61
C ASP A 137 -17.29 2.63 5.47
N ASN A 138 -16.41 1.73 4.99
CA ASN A 138 -16.20 0.42 5.63
C ASN A 138 -14.87 0.30 6.37
N LYS A 139 -13.82 1.00 5.92
CA LYS A 139 -12.44 0.78 6.40
C LYS A 139 -11.91 1.94 7.23
N THR A 140 -12.27 3.19 6.95
CA THR A 140 -11.71 4.34 7.71
C THR A 140 -11.92 4.21 9.22
N TYR A 141 -13.12 3.77 9.65
CA TYR A 141 -13.41 3.58 11.07
C TYR A 141 -12.63 2.43 11.70
N LEU A 142 -12.53 1.28 11.00
CA LEU A 142 -11.70 0.14 11.40
C LEU A 142 -10.25 0.58 11.58
N LEU A 143 -9.69 1.22 10.55
CA LEU A 143 -8.29 1.61 10.52
C LEU A 143 -7.97 2.72 11.55
N GLY A 144 -8.98 3.40 12.11
CA GLY A 144 -8.81 4.37 13.21
C GLY A 144 -8.18 3.76 14.46
N TYR A 145 -8.29 2.44 14.59
CA TYR A 145 -7.75 1.69 15.72
C TYR A 145 -6.28 1.28 15.56
N TYR A 146 -5.65 1.56 14.42
CA TYR A 146 -4.39 0.94 14.01
C TYR A 146 -3.17 1.87 13.95
N ILE A 147 -3.36 3.20 13.97
CA ILE A 147 -2.21 4.11 13.85
C ILE A 147 -1.28 3.93 15.05
N ASN A 148 -0.05 3.51 14.76
CA ASN A 148 1.01 3.39 15.74
C ASN A 148 1.96 4.59 15.67
N TYR A 149 2.24 5.18 16.83
CA TYR A 149 3.30 6.17 16.99
C TYR A 149 4.43 5.66 17.91
N ASN A 150 4.26 4.48 18.54
CA ASN A 150 5.24 3.89 19.43
C ASN A 150 6.18 2.93 18.66
N LYS A 151 7.44 3.32 18.51
CA LYS A 151 8.47 2.54 17.80
C LYS A 151 8.74 1.18 18.45
N ASP A 152 8.54 1.04 19.76
CA ASP A 152 8.80 -0.21 20.49
C ASP A 152 7.83 -1.32 20.09
N LEU A 153 6.63 -0.96 19.63
CA LEU A 153 5.57 -1.89 19.23
C LEU A 153 5.60 -2.25 17.75
N ILE A 154 6.66 -1.87 17.01
CA ILE A 154 6.73 -2.06 15.55
C ILE A 154 6.53 -3.53 15.13
N MET A 155 7.18 -4.47 15.81
CA MET A 155 7.07 -5.89 15.48
C MET A 155 5.69 -6.44 15.80
N GLU A 156 5.12 -6.07 16.96
CA GLU A 156 3.77 -6.47 17.34
C GLU A 156 2.73 -6.01 16.31
N TYR A 157 2.80 -4.73 15.90
CA TYR A 157 1.87 -4.16 14.92
C TYR A 157 2.06 -4.77 13.52
N LYS A 158 3.29 -5.09 13.10
CA LYS A 158 3.54 -5.82 11.83
C LYS A 158 2.88 -7.19 11.80
N HIS A 159 2.83 -7.88 12.94
CA HIS A 159 2.18 -9.18 13.08
C HIS A 159 0.68 -9.09 13.41
N GLY A 160 0.09 -7.90 13.33
CA GLY A 160 -1.33 -7.72 13.61
C GLY A 160 -1.71 -7.88 15.09
N ASN A 161 -0.74 -7.78 16.01
CA ASN A 161 -0.95 -7.86 17.44
C ASN A 161 -1.09 -6.45 18.04
N PHE A 162 -2.29 -5.89 17.95
CA PHE A 162 -2.59 -4.56 18.47
C PHE A 162 -3.11 -4.66 19.91
N THR A 163 -2.81 -3.65 20.74
CA THR A 163 -3.32 -3.60 22.13
C THR A 163 -4.84 -3.67 22.22
N ASN A 164 -5.54 -3.24 21.17
CA ASN A 164 -7.00 -3.24 21.04
C ASN A 164 -7.52 -4.34 20.08
N LYS A 165 -6.72 -5.38 19.78
CA LYS A 165 -7.10 -6.47 18.85
C LYS A 165 -8.44 -7.11 19.21
N ASP A 166 -8.67 -7.45 20.47
CA ASP A 166 -9.92 -8.08 20.91
C ASP A 166 -11.13 -7.15 20.73
N LEU A 167 -10.94 -5.84 20.96
CA LEU A 167 -11.97 -4.83 20.73
C LEU A 167 -12.28 -4.68 19.24
N ILE A 168 -11.26 -4.74 18.38
CA ILE A 168 -11.43 -4.71 16.92
C ILE A 168 -12.22 -5.95 16.46
N LEU A 169 -11.78 -7.15 16.84
CA LEU A 169 -12.41 -8.41 16.44
C LEU A 169 -13.85 -8.55 16.92
N SER A 170 -14.18 -8.01 18.10
CA SER A 170 -15.56 -8.01 18.59
C SER A 170 -16.49 -7.01 17.89
N LYS A 171 -15.93 -5.94 17.32
CA LYS A 171 -16.70 -4.85 16.70
C LYS A 171 -16.91 -5.02 15.19
N PHE A 172 -15.92 -5.58 14.50
CA PHE A 172 -15.93 -5.70 13.05
C PHE A 172 -16.01 -7.16 12.64
N LYS A 173 -16.96 -7.48 11.77
CA LYS A 173 -17.14 -8.83 11.23
C LYS A 173 -16.25 -9.04 10.00
N ASN A 174 -16.02 -10.31 9.64
CA ASN A 174 -15.35 -10.69 8.40
C ASN A 174 -13.91 -10.16 8.28
N LEU A 175 -13.25 -10.00 9.43
CA LEU A 175 -11.84 -9.66 9.50
C LEU A 175 -10.97 -10.93 9.41
N PRO A 176 -9.78 -10.83 8.81
CA PRO A 176 -8.82 -11.93 8.86
C PRO A 176 -8.36 -12.21 10.30
N GLU A 177 -7.94 -13.44 10.57
CA GLU A 177 -7.33 -13.83 11.85
C GLU A 177 -6.08 -12.98 12.17
N CYS A 178 -5.31 -12.66 11.14
CA CYS A 178 -4.19 -11.73 11.20
C CYS A 178 -4.63 -10.33 10.75
N LEU A 179 -4.74 -9.40 11.68
CA LEU A 179 -5.18 -8.03 11.43
C LEU A 179 -4.10 -7.13 10.80
N ASN A 180 -3.02 -7.68 10.24
CA ASN A 180 -1.96 -6.91 9.61
C ASN A 180 -2.48 -6.17 8.35
N GLU A 181 -1.70 -6.09 7.28
CA GLU A 181 -2.14 -5.47 6.04
C GLU A 181 -3.45 -6.08 5.47
N ASP A 182 -3.72 -7.36 5.77
CA ASP A 182 -4.94 -8.05 5.33
C ASP A 182 -6.24 -7.41 5.86
N CYS A 183 -6.20 -6.58 6.91
CA CYS A 183 -7.39 -5.89 7.43
C CYS A 183 -8.02 -4.90 6.44
N LEU A 184 -7.29 -4.51 5.39
CA LEU A 184 -7.80 -3.71 4.27
C LEU A 184 -8.83 -4.47 3.43
N PHE A 185 -8.83 -5.79 3.49
CA PHE A 185 -9.72 -6.66 2.72
C PHE A 185 -10.77 -7.30 3.63
N LEU A 186 -11.79 -7.90 3.03
CA LEU A 186 -12.80 -8.69 3.74
C LEU A 186 -12.59 -10.16 3.41
N PHE A 187 -12.81 -11.02 4.40
CA PHE A 187 -12.70 -12.47 4.26
C PHE A 187 -14.03 -13.12 4.65
N GLY A 188 -14.43 -14.12 3.85
CA GLY A 188 -15.69 -14.82 3.99
C GLY A 188 -15.58 -16.00 4.93
N GLU A 189 -16.64 -16.81 4.92
CA GLU A 189 -16.62 -18.12 5.56
C GLU A 189 -15.48 -18.95 4.91
N ASN A 190 -14.67 -19.62 5.74
CA ASN A 190 -13.46 -20.38 5.33
C ASN A 190 -12.23 -19.56 4.93
N ASN A 191 -12.11 -18.28 5.34
CA ASN A 191 -10.94 -17.43 5.04
C ASN A 191 -10.75 -17.15 3.54
N GLU A 192 -11.80 -17.25 2.73
CA GLU A 192 -11.75 -16.86 1.31
C GLU A 192 -11.81 -15.33 1.20
N ALA A 193 -10.85 -14.71 0.51
CA ALA A 193 -10.87 -13.27 0.32
C ALA A 193 -12.05 -12.87 -0.59
N HIS A 194 -12.88 -11.93 -0.13
CA HIS A 194 -13.91 -11.31 -0.97
C HIS A 194 -13.25 -10.43 -2.05
N GLY A 195 -13.98 -10.09 -3.11
CA GLY A 195 -13.53 -9.16 -4.15
C GLY A 195 -12.81 -9.83 -5.31
N MET A 196 -12.40 -9.02 -6.29
CA MET A 196 -11.70 -9.50 -7.47
C MET A 196 -10.18 -9.55 -7.24
N PHE A 197 -9.48 -10.29 -8.09
CA PHE A 197 -8.02 -10.33 -8.14
C PHE A 197 -7.57 -9.88 -9.53
N PHE A 198 -6.37 -9.30 -9.60
CA PHE A 198 -5.70 -9.14 -10.88
C PHE A 198 -5.28 -10.52 -11.44
N ILE A 199 -5.38 -10.69 -12.75
CA ILE A 199 -5.09 -11.97 -13.40
C ILE A 199 -3.56 -12.15 -13.46
N ASN A 200 -3.01 -12.92 -12.53
CA ASN A 200 -1.59 -13.26 -12.47
C ASN A 200 -1.45 -14.78 -12.28
N ASP A 201 -1.62 -15.52 -13.37
CA ASP A 201 -1.59 -16.99 -13.33
C ASP A 201 -0.18 -17.53 -13.03
N ASP A 202 0.87 -16.90 -13.60
CA ASP A 202 2.28 -17.18 -13.32
C ASP A 202 3.11 -15.90 -13.35
N LYS A 203 3.53 -15.42 -12.17
CA LYS A 203 4.37 -14.22 -12.07
C LYS A 203 5.86 -14.58 -12.18
N PRO A 204 6.60 -13.98 -13.13
CA PRO A 204 8.06 -14.10 -13.16
C PRO A 204 8.69 -13.58 -11.88
N VAL A 205 9.77 -14.26 -11.45
CA VAL A 205 10.59 -13.83 -10.33
C VAL A 205 12.05 -13.78 -10.78
N TYR A 206 12.72 -12.66 -10.53
CA TYR A 206 14.14 -12.48 -10.85
C TYR A 206 14.86 -11.72 -9.73
N LYS A 207 16.18 -11.56 -9.87
CA LYS A 207 17.02 -10.81 -8.93
C LYS A 207 17.64 -9.60 -9.61
N GLU A 208 17.57 -8.43 -8.97
CA GLU A 208 18.17 -7.19 -9.49
C GLU A 208 18.49 -6.18 -8.36
N SER A 209 19.51 -5.36 -8.58
CA SER A 209 19.99 -4.30 -7.68
C SER A 209 19.34 -2.93 -7.95
N PHE A 210 18.10 -2.90 -8.45
CA PHE A 210 17.46 -1.64 -8.85
C PHE A 210 17.30 -0.65 -7.69
N TYR A 211 16.80 -1.10 -6.54
CA TYR A 211 16.62 -0.25 -5.36
C TYR A 211 17.80 -0.25 -4.39
N SER A 212 18.69 -1.25 -4.42
CA SER A 212 19.81 -1.41 -3.46
C SER A 212 21.08 -1.92 -4.12
N THR A 213 22.24 -1.78 -3.47
CA THR A 213 23.52 -2.34 -3.95
C THR A 213 23.56 -3.87 -3.98
N GLU A 214 22.63 -4.53 -3.28
CA GLU A 214 22.46 -5.98 -3.30
C GLU A 214 21.31 -6.38 -4.22
N ASP A 215 21.42 -7.56 -4.82
CA ASP A 215 20.36 -8.19 -5.60
C ASP A 215 19.13 -8.49 -4.75
N ARG A 216 17.97 -8.06 -5.23
CA ARG A 216 16.67 -8.26 -4.56
C ARG A 216 15.76 -9.11 -5.41
N VAL A 217 14.98 -9.95 -4.75
CA VAL A 217 13.87 -10.67 -5.39
C VAL A 217 12.85 -9.66 -5.87
N ALA A 218 12.60 -9.68 -7.18
CA ALA A 218 11.59 -8.89 -7.87
C ALA A 218 10.52 -9.83 -8.41
N SER A 219 9.26 -9.53 -8.14
CA SER A 219 8.11 -10.27 -8.67
C SER A 219 7.36 -9.41 -9.68
N VAL A 220 7.13 -9.92 -10.88
CA VAL A 220 6.45 -9.20 -11.97
C VAL A 220 4.98 -9.56 -12.01
N TYR A 221 4.11 -8.58 -11.82
CA TYR A 221 2.67 -8.70 -11.94
C TYR A 221 2.26 -8.05 -13.25
N PHE A 222 2.06 -8.88 -14.27
CA PHE A 222 1.67 -8.42 -15.60
C PHE A 222 0.29 -7.74 -15.58
N ASP A 223 -0.60 -8.12 -14.66
CA ASP A 223 -1.81 -7.37 -14.36
C ASP A 223 -1.71 -6.91 -12.88
N PRO A 224 -1.69 -5.60 -12.57
CA PRO A 224 -1.94 -4.46 -13.43
C PRO A 224 -0.73 -3.93 -14.20
N GLY A 225 0.44 -4.56 -14.12
CA GLY A 225 1.68 -4.04 -14.71
C GLY A 225 2.59 -3.39 -13.67
N ILE A 226 2.98 -4.14 -12.65
CA ILE A 226 3.93 -3.68 -11.63
C ILE A 226 5.04 -4.69 -11.41
N ILE A 227 6.21 -4.23 -11.02
CA ILE A 227 7.27 -5.05 -10.45
C ILE A 227 7.37 -4.71 -8.97
N LYS A 228 7.22 -5.71 -8.12
CA LYS A 228 7.40 -5.55 -6.67
C LYS A 228 8.76 -6.06 -6.25
N TYR A 229 9.60 -5.17 -5.75
CA TYR A 229 10.86 -5.54 -5.13
C TYR A 229 10.61 -5.86 -3.65
N GLN A 230 10.91 -7.10 -3.26
CA GLN A 230 10.71 -7.59 -1.90
C GLN A 230 11.74 -6.96 -0.94
N LYS A 231 11.33 -6.66 0.29
CA LYS A 231 12.21 -6.04 1.30
C LYS A 231 13.22 -7.06 1.84
N ASN A 232 14.46 -6.59 1.96
CA ASN A 232 15.37 -6.82 3.08
C ASN A 232 16.06 -5.49 3.40
N TRP A 233 15.31 -4.53 3.94
CA TRP A 233 15.87 -3.23 4.31
C TRP A 233 16.07 -3.20 5.83
N GLY A 234 17.26 -3.61 6.28
CA GLY A 234 17.67 -3.50 7.69
C GLY A 234 17.54 -4.77 8.55
N GLN A 235 17.26 -5.94 7.97
CA GLN A 235 17.58 -7.21 8.64
C GLN A 235 19.06 -7.52 8.37
N ASN A 236 19.94 -6.96 9.20
CA ASN A 236 21.22 -7.62 9.41
C ASN A 236 20.91 -8.93 10.14
N ASN A 237 21.11 -10.05 9.44
CA ASN A 237 21.03 -11.43 9.93
C ASN A 237 19.63 -11.95 10.33
N VAL A 238 19.47 -13.27 10.17
CA VAL A 238 18.37 -14.14 10.65
C VAL A 238 17.26 -14.41 9.63
N LEU A 239 17.57 -15.21 8.59
CA LEU A 239 17.21 -16.64 8.52
C LEU A 239 17.50 -17.17 7.11
N ASP A 240 18.38 -18.18 7.06
CA ASP A 240 18.36 -19.17 5.99
C ASP A 240 16.92 -19.67 5.83
N LEU A 241 16.31 -19.38 4.69
CA LEU A 241 15.21 -20.17 4.18
C LEU A 241 15.74 -20.92 2.97
N THR A 242 16.44 -22.01 3.27
CA THR A 242 16.39 -23.22 2.48
C THR A 242 14.93 -23.65 2.35
N LEU A 243 14.39 -23.51 1.14
CA LEU A 243 13.39 -24.40 0.57
C LEU A 243 13.94 -24.85 -0.79
#